data_AF-A0A835D611-F1
#
_entry.id   AF-A0A835D611-F1
#
_cell.length_a   1.000
_cell.length_b   1.000
_cell.length_c   1.000
_cell.angle_alpha   90.00
_cell.angle_beta   90.00
_cell.angle_gamma   90.00
#
_symmetry.space_group_name_H-M   'P 1'
#
loop_
_entity.id
_entity.type
_entity.pdbx_description
1 polymer ?
#
loop_
_entity_poly.entity_id
_entity_poly.type
_entity_poly.pdbx_seq_one_letter_code
_entity_poly.pdbx_strand_id
1 'polypeptide(L)'
;MQYKNLGRSGLKVSQLSYGSWVSFGNQLDVKEAKSLLQCCRDHGVNFFDNAEVYANGRAEEIMGQAIRELGWKRSDIVVSTKIFWGGPGPNDKGLSRKHIVEGTKASLKRLDMDYVDLIYCHRPDSSTPIEETVRAMNYVIDHGWAFYWGTSEWSAQQITEAWGIAERLDLVGPVVEQPEYNLLSRHKVESEYLPLYSNYGLGLTTWSPLASGVLTGKYNKGTIPPDSRFALDNYKNLANRSLVEDVLRKVNGLKPIADELGVPLSQIAIAWCAANPNVSSVITGATKESQIQENMKAIDVIPLLTPHVLEKIENVVQTKPKRPESYSLELKLAESGNLHEKLSRFREELMKSNSECLLLTQELESKEVELQNSILCIEKLEESISSVALESQCEIESMKLDMMVLEQTCFEAEKFQEETTQEKARMSGLIEEFDVRFQDARKMIGCLEENKVLFKAGLKYKESLS
;
A
#
# COMPACT_ATOMS: atom_id res chain seq x y z
N MET A 1 13.84 9.77 15.61
CA MET A 1 13.03 8.92 14.70
C MET A 1 11.98 9.76 14.01
N GLN A 2 11.77 9.59 12.71
CA GLN A 2 10.62 10.15 12.00
C GLN A 2 9.49 9.12 11.95
N TYR A 3 8.24 9.59 11.92
CA TYR A 3 7.06 8.76 11.75
C TYR A 3 6.34 9.12 10.46
N LYS A 4 6.07 8.14 9.61
CA LYS A 4 5.39 8.30 8.33
C LYS A 4 4.05 7.56 8.37
N ASN A 5 3.10 8.02 7.57
CA ASN A 5 1.90 7.25 7.29
C ASN A 5 2.25 5.95 6.56
N LEU A 6 1.51 4.89 6.85
CA LEU A 6 1.60 3.62 6.15
C LEU A 6 0.76 3.71 4.86
N GLY A 7 1.42 4.07 3.76
CA GLY A 7 0.73 4.43 2.52
C GLY A 7 -0.25 5.59 2.74
N ARG A 8 -1.44 5.49 2.12
CA ARG A 8 -2.55 6.44 2.31
C ARG A 8 -3.33 6.28 3.63
N SER A 9 -2.99 5.28 4.46
CA SER A 9 -3.74 5.03 5.70
C SER A 9 -3.41 6.05 6.80
N GLY A 10 -4.26 6.10 7.83
CA GLY A 10 -4.04 6.92 9.03
C GLY A 10 -2.98 6.36 10.01
N LEU A 11 -2.52 5.12 9.81
CA LEU A 11 -1.56 4.47 10.70
C LEU A 11 -0.17 5.09 10.54
N LYS A 12 0.46 5.52 11.64
CA LYS A 12 1.82 6.06 11.64
C LYS A 12 2.83 5.05 12.14
N VAL A 13 3.83 4.75 11.31
CA VAL A 13 4.94 3.85 11.62
C VAL A 13 6.25 4.61 11.67
N SER A 14 7.17 4.19 12.55
CA SER A 14 8.54 4.68 12.58
C SER A 14 9.24 4.35 11.26
N GLN A 15 10.05 5.26 10.74
CA GLN A 15 10.73 5.09 9.45
C GLN A 15 11.68 3.88 9.43
N LEU A 16 12.20 3.48 10.60
CA LEU A 16 12.85 2.19 10.80
C LEU A 16 12.02 1.35 11.77
N SER A 17 11.89 0.06 11.47
CA SER A 17 11.18 -0.92 12.28
C SER A 17 12.07 -2.11 12.64
N TYR A 18 11.56 -2.98 13.52
CA TYR A 18 12.29 -4.15 13.99
C TYR A 18 11.55 -5.44 13.70
N GLY A 19 12.19 -6.35 12.98
CA GLY A 19 11.65 -7.67 12.64
C GLY A 19 12.27 -8.79 13.49
N SER A 20 11.47 -9.81 13.79
CA SER A 20 11.87 -10.97 14.61
C SER A 20 12.47 -12.14 13.81
N TRP A 21 12.50 -12.06 12.47
CA TRP A 21 12.93 -13.17 11.62
C TRP A 21 14.39 -13.58 11.88
N VAL A 22 14.62 -14.89 12.00
CA VAL A 22 15.90 -15.56 12.30
C VAL A 22 16.39 -15.36 13.74
N SER A 23 16.13 -14.20 14.36
CA SER A 23 16.61 -13.89 15.70
C SER A 23 15.77 -14.56 16.79
N PHE A 24 14.47 -14.31 16.83
CA PHE A 24 13.63 -14.74 17.96
C PHE A 24 13.35 -16.25 17.90
N GLY A 25 13.57 -16.95 19.01
CA GLY A 25 13.37 -18.39 19.17
C GLY A 25 14.56 -19.22 18.70
N ASN A 26 15.15 -18.89 17.54
CA ASN A 26 16.31 -19.61 17.02
C ASN A 26 17.65 -19.14 17.59
N GLN A 27 17.75 -17.86 17.97
CA GLN A 27 19.00 -17.27 18.47
C GLN A 27 18.82 -16.51 19.79
N LEU A 28 17.61 -15.99 20.06
CA LEU A 28 17.30 -15.16 21.21
C LEU A 28 16.14 -15.74 22.01
N ASP A 29 16.23 -15.68 23.34
CA ASP A 29 15.12 -15.95 24.23
C ASP A 29 14.39 -14.65 24.64
N VAL A 30 13.43 -14.77 25.57
CA VAL A 30 12.61 -13.64 26.04
C VAL A 30 13.46 -12.52 26.66
N LYS A 31 14.50 -12.86 27.41
CA LYS A 31 15.36 -11.89 28.10
C LYS A 31 16.10 -11.02 27.08
N GLU A 32 16.75 -11.63 26.08
CA GLU A 32 17.44 -10.84 25.06
C GLU A 32 16.44 -10.06 24.21
N ALA A 33 15.30 -10.68 23.83
CA ALA A 33 14.25 -10.02 23.07
C ALA A 33 13.76 -8.74 23.78
N LYS A 34 13.54 -8.78 25.10
CA LYS A 34 13.17 -7.59 25.88
C LYS A 34 14.20 -6.48 25.79
N SER A 35 15.48 -6.81 25.93
CA SER A 35 16.58 -5.83 25.86
C SER A 35 16.62 -5.15 24.49
N LEU A 36 16.52 -5.94 23.42
CA LEU A 36 16.51 -5.43 22.05
C LEU A 36 15.27 -4.59 21.75
N LEU A 37 14.09 -5.06 22.17
CA LEU A 37 12.83 -4.35 22.01
C LEU A 37 12.85 -3.01 22.74
N GLN A 38 13.34 -2.97 23.98
CA GLN A 38 13.50 -1.72 24.73
C GLN A 38 14.51 -0.79 24.05
N CYS A 39 15.65 -1.29 23.61
CA CYS A 39 16.64 -0.51 22.86
C CYS A 39 16.02 0.11 21.59
N CYS A 40 15.18 -0.63 20.84
CA CYS A 40 14.42 -0.09 19.72
C CYS A 40 13.48 1.06 20.15
N ARG A 41 12.72 0.89 21.24
CA ARG A 41 11.83 1.94 21.77
C ARG A 41 12.57 3.19 22.21
N ASP A 42 13.72 3.03 22.86
CA ASP A 42 14.55 4.14 23.31
C ASP A 42 15.05 4.99 22.12
N HIS A 43 15.14 4.40 20.94
CA HIS A 43 15.43 5.09 19.67
C HIS A 43 14.18 5.54 18.89
N GLY A 44 12.99 5.41 19.49
CA GLY A 44 11.72 5.87 18.93
C GLY A 44 11.03 4.89 17.97
N VAL A 45 11.49 3.65 17.84
CA VAL A 45 10.78 2.64 17.02
C VAL A 45 9.39 2.39 17.60
N ASN A 46 8.35 2.40 16.78
CA ASN A 46 7.02 1.96 17.21
C ASN A 46 6.54 0.71 16.46
N PHE A 47 7.15 0.35 15.33
CA PHE A 47 6.68 -0.73 14.49
C PHE A 47 7.52 -2.00 14.64
N PHE A 48 6.85 -3.11 14.97
CA PHE A 48 7.45 -4.42 15.24
C PHE A 48 6.77 -5.50 14.39
N ASP A 49 7.58 -6.27 13.67
CA ASP A 49 7.10 -7.21 12.66
C ASP A 49 7.43 -8.67 13.01
N ASN A 50 6.45 -9.55 12.83
CA ASN A 50 6.53 -10.98 13.16
C ASN A 50 5.84 -11.86 12.10
N ALA A 51 5.80 -13.17 12.27
CA ALA A 51 5.01 -14.09 11.44
C ALA A 51 4.73 -15.40 12.17
N GLU A 52 3.60 -16.06 11.86
CA GLU A 52 3.24 -17.34 12.47
C GLU A 52 4.30 -18.44 12.23
N VAL A 53 5.00 -18.39 11.10
CA VAL A 53 5.98 -19.41 10.72
C VAL A 53 7.34 -19.20 11.40
N TYR A 54 7.62 -18.01 11.94
CA TYR A 54 8.93 -17.70 12.50
C TYR A 54 9.18 -18.52 13.76
N ALA A 55 10.19 -19.40 13.68
CA ALA A 55 10.48 -20.42 14.69
C ALA A 55 9.23 -21.24 15.06
N ASN A 56 8.38 -21.57 14.08
CA ASN A 56 7.12 -22.31 14.26
C ASN A 56 6.20 -21.68 15.32
N GLY A 57 6.04 -20.35 15.27
CA GLY A 57 5.21 -19.57 16.20
C GLY A 57 5.94 -19.09 17.45
N ARG A 58 7.12 -19.65 17.77
CA ARG A 58 7.86 -19.27 18.98
C ARG A 58 8.30 -17.81 18.98
N ALA A 59 8.54 -17.21 17.81
CA ALA A 59 8.90 -15.80 17.71
C ALA A 59 7.75 -14.87 18.16
N GLU A 60 6.50 -15.25 17.93
CA GLU A 60 5.32 -14.51 18.42
C GLU A 60 5.16 -14.62 19.93
N GLU A 61 5.33 -15.83 20.48
CA GLU A 61 5.30 -16.06 21.94
C GLU A 61 6.35 -15.21 22.67
N ILE A 62 7.57 -15.18 22.13
CA ILE A 62 8.67 -14.40 22.70
C ILE A 62 8.37 -12.90 22.66
N MET A 63 7.92 -12.39 21.51
CA MET A 63 7.58 -10.96 21.35
C MET A 63 6.41 -10.56 22.27
N GLY A 64 5.36 -11.37 22.31
CA GLY A 64 4.19 -11.14 23.16
C GLY A 64 4.54 -11.11 24.65
N GLN A 65 5.29 -12.12 25.12
CA GLN A 65 5.78 -12.17 26.49
C GLN A 65 6.68 -10.97 26.81
N ALA A 66 7.61 -10.63 25.92
CA ALA A 66 8.51 -9.50 26.11
C ALA A 66 7.76 -8.16 26.24
N ILE A 67 6.80 -7.89 25.34
CA ILE A 67 5.98 -6.67 25.38
C ILE A 67 5.16 -6.61 26.67
N ARG A 68 4.53 -7.72 27.08
CA ARG A 68 3.78 -7.80 28.34
C ARG A 68 4.66 -7.50 29.54
N GLU A 69 5.84 -8.11 29.62
CA GLU A 69 6.76 -7.91 30.74
C GLU A 69 7.42 -6.52 30.76
N LEU A 70 7.54 -5.85 29.61
CA LEU A 70 7.96 -4.46 29.51
C LEU A 70 6.86 -3.48 29.90
N GLY A 71 5.61 -3.94 29.99
CA GLY A 71 4.46 -3.13 30.41
C GLY A 71 4.12 -2.00 29.43
N TRP A 72 4.46 -2.15 28.16
CA TRP A 72 4.18 -1.12 27.15
C TRP A 72 2.68 -0.98 26.95
N LYS A 73 2.22 0.26 26.82
CA LYS A 73 0.85 0.56 26.44
C LYS A 73 0.62 0.15 24.98
N ARG A 74 -0.41 -0.67 24.73
CA ARG A 74 -0.70 -1.21 23.40
C ARG A 74 -0.89 -0.14 22.31
N SER A 75 -1.40 1.05 22.66
CA SER A 75 -1.60 2.18 21.75
C SER A 75 -0.30 2.83 21.26
N ASP A 76 0.82 2.56 21.92
CA ASP A 76 2.10 3.25 21.64
C ASP A 76 2.98 2.48 20.66
N ILE A 77 2.52 1.29 20.25
CA ILE A 77 3.21 0.37 19.36
C ILE A 77 2.29 -0.08 18.23
N VAL A 78 2.93 -0.40 17.11
CA VAL A 78 2.35 -1.01 15.93
C VAL A 78 2.95 -2.40 15.82
N VAL A 79 2.11 -3.43 15.78
CA VAL A 79 2.53 -4.83 15.69
C VAL A 79 1.94 -5.44 14.42
N SER A 80 2.78 -6.06 13.60
CA SER A 80 2.33 -6.88 12.47
C SER A 80 2.65 -8.35 12.66
N THR A 81 1.79 -9.20 12.08
CA THR A 81 2.12 -10.60 11.81
C THR A 81 1.80 -10.97 10.37
N LYS A 82 2.16 -12.17 9.95
CA LYS A 82 1.93 -12.69 8.60
C LYS A 82 1.37 -14.08 8.66
N ILE A 83 0.37 -14.32 7.83
CA ILE A 83 -0.32 -15.61 7.71
C ILE A 83 0.00 -16.23 6.36
N PHE A 84 0.44 -17.49 6.38
CA PHE A 84 0.52 -18.42 5.24
C PHE A 84 0.95 -19.83 5.67
N TRP A 85 1.82 -20.00 6.67
CA TRP A 85 2.35 -21.31 7.08
C TRP A 85 2.21 -21.51 8.59
N GLY A 86 1.05 -21.99 9.04
CA GLY A 86 0.76 -22.20 10.46
C GLY A 86 0.99 -23.63 10.96
N GLY A 87 1.16 -24.61 10.06
CA GLY A 87 1.34 -26.01 10.46
C GLY A 87 1.57 -26.99 9.30
N PRO A 88 1.71 -28.29 9.62
CA PRO A 88 1.99 -29.33 8.63
C PRO A 88 0.74 -29.84 7.90
N GLY A 89 -0.47 -29.57 8.41
CA GLY A 89 -1.72 -30.03 7.83
C GLY A 89 -2.03 -29.37 6.49
N PRO A 90 -2.91 -29.99 5.67
CA PRO A 90 -3.26 -29.49 4.35
C PRO A 90 -3.95 -28.11 4.38
N ASN A 91 -4.66 -27.82 5.47
CA ASN A 91 -5.38 -26.56 5.69
C ASN A 91 -4.70 -25.65 6.72
N ASP A 92 -3.52 -26.02 7.19
CA ASP A 92 -2.73 -25.21 8.14
C ASP A 92 -1.80 -24.23 7.40
N LYS A 93 -2.08 -23.99 6.12
CA LYS A 93 -1.30 -23.11 5.26
C LYS A 93 -2.13 -22.53 4.11
N GLY A 94 -1.55 -21.57 3.39
CA GLY A 94 -2.17 -20.84 2.29
C GLY A 94 -2.98 -19.64 2.78
N LEU A 95 -3.85 -19.13 1.91
CA LEU A 95 -4.68 -17.95 2.17
C LEU A 95 -6.18 -18.22 2.06
N SER A 96 -6.57 -19.48 2.21
CA SER A 96 -7.98 -19.84 2.36
C SER A 96 -8.59 -19.09 3.55
N ARG A 97 -9.90 -18.84 3.50
CA ARG A 97 -10.63 -18.21 4.60
C ARG A 97 -10.44 -18.98 5.91
N LYS A 98 -10.41 -20.31 5.84
CA LYS A 98 -10.15 -21.18 7.00
C LYS A 98 -8.81 -20.85 7.65
N HIS A 99 -7.72 -20.88 6.88
CA HIS A 99 -6.40 -20.65 7.44
C HIS A 99 -6.19 -19.20 7.89
N ILE A 100 -6.70 -18.22 7.14
CA ILE A 100 -6.62 -16.80 7.55
C ILE A 100 -7.27 -16.61 8.92
N VAL A 101 -8.48 -17.12 9.14
CA VAL A 101 -9.19 -16.97 10.41
C VAL A 101 -8.52 -17.76 11.55
N GLU A 102 -8.16 -19.02 11.32
CA GLU A 102 -7.56 -19.88 12.34
C GLU A 102 -6.12 -19.44 12.69
N GLY A 103 -5.32 -19.13 11.68
CA GLY A 103 -3.95 -18.61 11.81
C GLY A 103 -3.91 -17.26 12.51
N THR A 104 -4.85 -16.36 12.23
CA THR A 104 -4.97 -15.09 12.95
C THR A 104 -5.23 -15.31 14.43
N LYS A 105 -6.24 -16.12 14.78
CA LYS A 105 -6.55 -16.43 16.19
C LYS A 105 -5.39 -17.10 16.91
N ALA A 106 -4.69 -18.02 16.24
CA ALA A 106 -3.52 -18.68 16.80
C ALA A 106 -2.38 -17.68 17.04
N SER A 107 -2.15 -16.75 16.12
CA SER A 107 -1.13 -15.71 16.23
C SER A 107 -1.43 -14.74 17.37
N LEU A 108 -2.67 -14.26 17.48
CA LEU A 108 -3.12 -13.41 18.60
C LEU A 108 -2.93 -14.09 19.96
N LYS A 109 -3.27 -15.38 20.05
CA LYS A 109 -3.03 -16.18 21.25
C LYS A 109 -1.55 -16.27 21.62
N ARG A 110 -0.66 -16.48 20.63
CA ARG A 110 0.79 -16.53 20.87
C ARG A 110 1.36 -15.17 21.27
N LEU A 111 0.91 -14.10 20.60
CA LEU A 111 1.29 -12.72 20.92
C LEU A 111 0.73 -12.22 22.26
N ASP A 112 -0.25 -12.91 22.82
CA ASP A 112 -1.01 -12.46 24.00
C ASP A 112 -1.62 -11.07 23.79
N MET A 113 -2.30 -10.90 22.65
CA MET A 113 -2.94 -9.65 22.23
C MET A 113 -4.34 -9.90 21.70
N ASP A 114 -5.25 -8.96 21.94
CA ASP A 114 -6.61 -9.00 21.36
C ASP A 114 -6.62 -8.66 19.86
N TYR A 115 -5.63 -7.87 19.42
CA TYR A 115 -5.48 -7.43 18.04
C TYR A 115 -4.01 -7.17 17.66
N VAL A 116 -3.72 -7.30 16.38
CA VAL A 116 -2.53 -6.72 15.73
C VAL A 116 -2.94 -5.50 14.92
N ASP A 117 -2.01 -4.58 14.66
CA ASP A 117 -2.36 -3.41 13.84
C ASP A 117 -2.48 -3.81 12.37
N LEU A 118 -1.68 -4.79 11.94
CA LEU A 118 -1.56 -5.16 10.54
C LEU A 118 -1.32 -6.67 10.36
N ILE A 119 -2.09 -7.30 9.46
CA ILE A 119 -1.82 -8.67 9.01
C ILE A 119 -1.38 -8.66 7.55
N TYR A 120 -0.27 -9.33 7.26
CA TYR A 120 0.13 -9.59 5.88
C TYR A 120 -0.29 -10.98 5.42
N CYS A 121 -0.75 -11.08 4.18
CA CYS A 121 -0.62 -12.30 3.40
C CYS A 121 0.88 -12.56 3.14
N HIS A 122 1.49 -13.54 3.82
CA HIS A 122 2.96 -13.71 3.80
C HIS A 122 3.50 -14.00 2.40
N ARG A 123 2.74 -14.70 1.55
CA ARG A 123 3.06 -14.97 0.13
C ARG A 123 1.77 -15.01 -0.68
N PRO A 124 1.83 -14.85 -2.01
CA PRO A 124 0.69 -15.16 -2.85
C PRO A 124 0.35 -16.65 -2.77
N ASP A 125 -0.94 -16.98 -2.79
CA ASP A 125 -1.45 -18.35 -2.81
C ASP A 125 -2.13 -18.61 -4.15
N SER A 126 -1.52 -19.43 -5.01
CA SER A 126 -2.11 -19.78 -6.31
C SER A 126 -3.27 -20.77 -6.20
N SER A 127 -3.50 -21.36 -5.04
CA SER A 127 -4.58 -22.32 -4.81
C SER A 127 -5.86 -21.70 -4.25
N THR A 128 -5.79 -20.44 -3.78
CA THR A 128 -6.95 -19.72 -3.23
C THR A 128 -7.29 -18.53 -4.14
N PRO A 129 -8.55 -18.36 -4.57
CA PRO A 129 -8.97 -17.15 -5.28
C PRO A 129 -8.69 -15.89 -4.46
N ILE A 130 -8.14 -14.84 -5.09
CA ILE A 130 -7.85 -13.57 -4.39
C ILE A 130 -9.12 -12.99 -3.76
N GLU A 131 -10.30 -13.18 -4.36
CA GLU A 131 -11.56 -12.74 -3.76
C GLU A 131 -11.84 -13.38 -2.40
N GLU A 132 -11.59 -14.69 -2.24
CA GLU A 132 -11.75 -15.35 -0.94
C GLU A 132 -10.78 -14.77 0.09
N THR A 133 -9.54 -14.50 -0.31
CA THR A 133 -8.52 -13.86 0.54
C THR A 133 -8.96 -12.47 0.99
N VAL A 134 -9.43 -11.61 0.07
CA VAL A 134 -9.91 -10.25 0.38
C VAL A 134 -11.09 -10.29 1.35
N ARG A 135 -12.07 -11.17 1.11
CA ARG A 135 -13.23 -11.36 2.02
C ARG A 135 -12.81 -11.89 3.39
N ALA A 136 -11.80 -12.76 3.45
CA ALA A 136 -11.29 -13.30 4.70
C ALA A 136 -10.55 -12.24 5.52
N MET A 137 -9.71 -11.42 4.89
CA MET A 137 -9.02 -10.32 5.58
C MET A 137 -9.98 -9.25 6.08
N ASN A 138 -11.02 -8.91 5.31
CA ASN A 138 -12.07 -7.99 5.78
C ASN A 138 -12.85 -8.56 6.96
N TYR A 139 -13.20 -9.85 6.92
CA TYR A 139 -13.81 -10.52 8.06
C TYR A 139 -12.94 -10.43 9.33
N VAL A 140 -11.62 -10.59 9.20
CA VAL A 140 -10.68 -10.42 10.32
C VAL A 140 -10.68 -8.99 10.87
N ILE A 141 -10.78 -7.97 9.99
CA ILE A 141 -10.89 -6.56 10.38
C ILE A 141 -12.22 -6.30 11.10
N ASP A 142 -13.34 -6.77 10.56
CA ASP A 142 -14.68 -6.57 11.14
C ASP A 142 -14.82 -7.20 12.53
N HIS A 143 -14.02 -8.24 12.83
CA HIS A 143 -13.98 -8.87 14.15
C HIS A 143 -13.03 -8.16 15.13
N GLY A 144 -12.35 -7.11 14.70
CA GLY A 144 -11.41 -6.33 15.51
C GLY A 144 -10.09 -7.05 15.80
N TRP A 145 -9.77 -8.14 15.08
CA TRP A 145 -8.52 -8.89 15.26
C TRP A 145 -7.32 -8.24 14.56
N ALA A 146 -7.59 -7.44 13.54
CA ALA A 146 -6.62 -6.54 12.91
C ALA A 146 -7.27 -5.20 12.55
N PHE A 147 -6.48 -4.12 12.49
CA PHE A 147 -6.98 -2.83 11.97
C PHE A 147 -6.79 -2.69 10.47
N TYR A 148 -5.68 -3.23 9.95
CA TYR A 148 -5.32 -3.15 8.54
C TYR A 148 -4.84 -4.50 8.04
N TRP A 149 -4.82 -4.67 6.72
CA TRP A 149 -4.18 -5.81 6.08
C TRP A 149 -3.31 -5.37 4.90
N GLY A 150 -2.36 -6.23 4.54
CA GLY A 150 -1.44 -6.00 3.45
C GLY A 150 -0.94 -7.29 2.81
N THR A 151 -0.03 -7.15 1.87
CA THR A 151 0.54 -8.26 1.10
C THR A 151 2.06 -8.33 1.29
N SER A 152 2.67 -9.49 1.03
CA SER A 152 4.13 -9.64 1.04
C SER A 152 4.59 -10.56 -0.08
N GLU A 153 5.51 -10.04 -0.88
CA GLU A 153 6.02 -10.64 -2.11
C GLU A 153 4.97 -10.88 -3.19
N TRP A 154 3.88 -10.11 -3.20
CA TRP A 154 2.87 -10.16 -4.27
C TRP A 154 3.33 -9.39 -5.51
N SER A 155 2.83 -9.77 -6.68
CA SER A 155 3.06 -8.99 -7.91
C SER A 155 2.14 -7.77 -7.97
N ALA A 156 2.50 -6.77 -8.79
CA ALA A 156 1.63 -5.62 -9.02
C ALA A 156 0.27 -6.02 -9.60
N GLN A 157 0.22 -7.07 -10.41
CA GLN A 157 -1.03 -7.60 -10.97
C GLN A 157 -1.93 -8.13 -9.86
N GLN A 158 -1.39 -8.91 -8.93
CA GLN A 158 -2.17 -9.50 -7.83
C GLN A 158 -2.67 -8.43 -6.86
N ILE A 159 -1.86 -7.40 -6.58
CA ILE A 159 -2.26 -6.27 -5.72
C ILE A 159 -3.36 -5.45 -6.42
N THR A 160 -3.23 -5.21 -7.72
CA THR A 160 -4.27 -4.55 -8.54
C THR A 160 -5.57 -5.34 -8.53
N GLU A 161 -5.50 -6.67 -8.70
CA GLU A 161 -6.67 -7.54 -8.63
C GLU A 161 -7.35 -7.50 -7.26
N ALA A 162 -6.56 -7.52 -6.18
CA ALA A 162 -7.09 -7.41 -4.82
C ALA A 162 -7.80 -6.07 -4.59
N TRP A 163 -7.24 -4.96 -5.08
CA TRP A 163 -7.90 -3.65 -5.03
C TRP A 163 -9.18 -3.61 -5.87
N GLY A 164 -9.16 -4.11 -7.10
CA GLY A 164 -10.35 -4.15 -7.95
C GLY A 164 -11.49 -5.00 -7.36
N ILE A 165 -11.15 -6.09 -6.66
CA ILE A 165 -12.13 -6.88 -5.90
C ILE A 165 -12.65 -6.09 -4.70
N ALA A 166 -11.76 -5.43 -3.95
CA ALA A 166 -12.14 -4.66 -2.77
C ALA A 166 -13.11 -3.53 -3.15
N GLU A 167 -12.80 -2.76 -4.19
CA GLU A 167 -13.66 -1.70 -4.72
C GLU A 167 -15.02 -2.25 -5.20
N ARG A 168 -15.02 -3.35 -5.97
CA ARG A 168 -16.26 -3.97 -6.47
C ARG A 168 -17.17 -4.47 -5.36
N LEU A 169 -16.61 -4.86 -4.22
CA LEU A 169 -17.35 -5.49 -3.12
C LEU A 169 -17.56 -4.57 -1.91
N ASP A 170 -17.16 -3.30 -2.02
CA ASP A 170 -17.15 -2.33 -0.92
C ASP A 170 -16.41 -2.87 0.33
N LEU A 171 -15.20 -3.38 0.09
CA LEU A 171 -14.31 -3.95 1.09
C LEU A 171 -13.03 -3.12 1.20
N VAL A 172 -12.32 -3.28 2.31
CA VAL A 172 -10.98 -2.71 2.53
C VAL A 172 -9.96 -3.45 1.67
N GLY A 173 -9.26 -2.72 0.80
CA GLY A 173 -8.13 -3.22 0.02
C GLY A 173 -6.81 -3.23 0.83
N PRO A 174 -5.75 -3.90 0.32
CA PRO A 174 -4.48 -3.99 1.02
C PRO A 174 -3.79 -2.62 1.04
N VAL A 175 -3.49 -2.08 2.22
CA VAL A 175 -2.93 -0.72 2.37
C VAL A 175 -1.40 -0.66 2.20
N VAL A 176 -0.76 -1.83 2.21
CA VAL A 176 0.70 -1.96 2.27
C VAL A 176 1.18 -3.24 1.61
N GLU A 177 2.34 -3.17 0.97
CA GLU A 177 3.12 -4.31 0.52
C GLU A 177 4.43 -4.40 1.31
N GLN A 178 4.87 -5.63 1.60
CA GLN A 178 6.15 -5.92 2.26
C GLN A 178 7.11 -6.65 1.31
N PRO A 179 7.85 -5.92 0.45
CA PRO A 179 8.78 -6.48 -0.52
C PRO A 179 10.24 -6.43 -0.05
N GLU A 180 11.08 -7.29 -0.63
CA GLU A 180 12.53 -7.12 -0.53
C GLU A 180 12.95 -5.81 -1.20
N TYR A 181 13.73 -4.98 -0.50
CA TYR A 181 14.30 -3.77 -1.09
C TYR A 181 15.66 -3.44 -0.48
N ASN A 182 16.66 -3.38 -1.35
CA ASN A 182 18.02 -2.98 -1.02
C ASN A 182 18.79 -2.61 -2.29
N LEU A 183 20.03 -2.14 -2.14
CA LEU A 183 20.89 -1.74 -3.27
C LEU A 183 21.08 -2.83 -4.34
N LEU A 184 20.80 -4.10 -4.04
CA LEU A 184 20.93 -5.24 -4.95
C LEU A 184 19.58 -5.74 -5.49
N SER A 185 18.46 -5.38 -4.85
CA SER A 185 17.11 -5.83 -5.20
C SER A 185 16.15 -4.63 -5.24
N ARG A 186 15.84 -4.17 -6.46
CA ARG A 186 15.17 -2.87 -6.70
C ARG A 186 13.95 -2.94 -7.61
N HIS A 187 13.86 -3.98 -8.44
CA HIS A 187 12.91 -4.03 -9.55
C HIS A 187 11.44 -3.86 -9.12
N LYS A 188 10.99 -4.58 -8.09
CA LYS A 188 9.61 -4.49 -7.59
C LYS A 188 9.26 -3.07 -7.18
N VAL A 189 10.07 -2.49 -6.30
CA VAL A 189 9.82 -1.17 -5.70
C VAL A 189 9.97 -0.02 -6.69
N GLU A 190 11.00 -0.05 -7.54
CA GLU A 190 11.35 1.10 -8.39
C GLU A 190 10.83 1.02 -9.83
N SER A 191 10.20 -0.10 -10.21
CA SER A 191 9.63 -0.33 -11.54
C SER A 191 8.21 -0.91 -11.46
N GLU A 192 8.05 -2.10 -10.89
CA GLU A 192 6.79 -2.86 -10.94
C GLU A 192 5.64 -2.16 -10.19
N TYR A 193 5.91 -1.62 -9.00
CA TYR A 193 4.90 -1.01 -8.13
C TYR A 193 4.63 0.47 -8.42
N LEU A 194 5.31 1.08 -9.39
CA LEU A 194 5.13 2.51 -9.69
C LEU A 194 3.67 2.93 -9.86
N PRO A 195 2.82 2.19 -10.62
CA PRO A 195 1.41 2.55 -10.76
C PRO A 195 0.61 2.41 -9.46
N LEU A 196 1.01 1.52 -8.54
CA LEU A 196 0.26 1.25 -7.32
C LEU A 196 0.35 2.40 -6.31
N TYR A 197 1.46 3.14 -6.32
CA TYR A 197 1.64 4.29 -5.45
C TYR A 197 0.64 5.40 -5.76
N SER A 198 0.48 5.74 -7.05
CA SER A 198 -0.46 6.78 -7.48
C SER A 198 -1.91 6.30 -7.46
N ASN A 199 -2.17 5.07 -7.92
CA ASN A 199 -3.54 4.59 -8.11
C ASN A 199 -4.21 4.22 -6.78
N TYR A 200 -3.46 3.61 -5.86
CA TYR A 200 -4.01 3.06 -4.63
C TYR A 200 -3.35 3.60 -3.36
N GLY A 201 -2.41 4.55 -3.47
CA GLY A 201 -1.70 5.09 -2.30
C GLY A 201 -0.94 4.01 -1.53
N LEU A 202 -0.41 3.00 -2.22
CA LEU A 202 0.26 1.85 -1.61
C LEU A 202 1.47 2.29 -0.78
N GLY A 203 1.52 1.91 0.49
CA GLY A 203 2.70 2.07 1.33
C GLY A 203 3.62 0.86 1.27
N LEU A 204 4.91 1.05 1.56
CA LEU A 204 5.84 -0.06 1.69
C LEU A 204 6.45 -0.18 3.09
N THR A 205 6.52 -1.41 3.56
CA THR A 205 7.38 -1.81 4.69
C THR A 205 8.43 -2.75 4.16
N THR A 206 9.64 -2.29 3.85
CA THR A 206 10.61 -3.12 3.11
C THR A 206 11.42 -4.02 4.04
N TRP A 207 11.85 -5.17 3.55
CA TRP A 207 12.65 -6.12 4.32
C TRP A 207 14.02 -6.43 3.67
N SER A 208 14.93 -6.98 4.47
CA SER A 208 16.34 -7.25 4.11
C SER A 208 17.09 -6.05 3.52
N PRO A 209 17.10 -4.87 4.18
CA PRO A 209 17.85 -3.70 3.69
C PRO A 209 19.36 -3.97 3.59
N LEU A 210 19.87 -4.92 4.39
CA LEU A 210 21.27 -5.33 4.40
C LEU A 210 21.56 -6.58 3.56
N ALA A 211 20.60 -7.10 2.80
CA ALA A 211 20.72 -8.35 2.03
C ALA A 211 21.29 -9.50 2.89
N SER A 212 20.62 -9.83 4.00
CA SER A 212 21.11 -10.81 5.00
C SER A 212 22.51 -10.53 5.60
N GLY A 213 22.89 -9.26 5.61
CA GLY A 213 24.16 -8.77 6.15
C GLY A 213 25.26 -8.63 5.11
N VAL A 214 25.01 -8.95 3.84
CA VAL A 214 25.97 -8.77 2.74
C VAL A 214 26.40 -7.32 2.60
N LEU A 215 25.45 -6.39 2.67
CA LEU A 215 25.71 -4.95 2.57
C LEU A 215 26.34 -4.34 3.83
N THR A 216 26.84 -5.16 4.77
CA THR A 216 27.71 -4.68 5.86
C THR A 216 29.19 -4.80 5.51
N GLY A 217 29.53 -5.49 4.41
CA GLY A 217 30.90 -5.79 4.01
C GLY A 217 31.59 -6.90 4.82
N LYS A 218 30.92 -7.51 5.81
CA LYS A 218 31.54 -8.52 6.68
C LYS A 218 31.95 -9.83 5.99
N TYR A 219 31.42 -10.11 4.79
CA TYR A 219 31.76 -11.30 4.01
C TYR A 219 32.82 -11.04 2.92
N ASN A 220 33.33 -9.80 2.81
CA ASN A 220 34.15 -9.37 1.66
C ASN A 220 35.52 -10.05 1.58
N LYS A 221 35.97 -10.72 2.65
CA LYS A 221 37.25 -11.46 2.68
C LYS A 221 37.13 -12.91 2.19
N GLY A 222 35.98 -13.30 1.62
CA GLY A 222 35.71 -14.68 1.20
C GLY A 222 35.51 -15.66 2.38
N THR A 223 35.50 -15.16 3.61
CA THR A 223 35.29 -15.94 4.83
C THR A 223 33.93 -15.60 5.45
N ILE A 224 33.17 -16.63 5.82
CA ILE A 224 31.91 -16.48 6.56
C ILE A 224 32.24 -16.42 8.07
N PRO A 225 31.98 -15.29 8.77
CA PRO A 225 32.23 -15.22 10.21
C PRO A 225 31.37 -16.25 10.97
N PRO A 226 31.90 -16.90 12.01
CA PRO A 226 31.21 -17.99 12.71
C PRO A 226 29.95 -17.55 13.45
N ASP A 227 29.86 -16.29 13.88
CA ASP A 227 28.68 -15.70 14.53
C ASP A 227 27.70 -15.02 13.55
N SER A 228 27.91 -15.21 12.24
CA SER A 228 27.09 -14.60 11.19
C SER A 228 25.88 -15.47 10.81
N ARG A 229 24.87 -14.85 10.19
CA ARG A 229 23.68 -15.54 9.69
C ARG A 229 24.02 -16.67 8.72
N PHE A 230 25.01 -16.48 7.86
CA PHE A 230 25.41 -17.48 6.87
C PHE A 230 26.23 -18.63 7.43
N ALA A 231 26.65 -18.58 8.70
CA ALA A 231 27.27 -19.72 9.38
C ALA A 231 26.22 -20.75 9.87
N LEU A 232 24.94 -20.37 9.95
CA LEU A 232 23.86 -21.27 10.33
C LEU A 232 23.59 -22.31 9.23
N ASP A 233 23.40 -23.58 9.63
CA ASP A 233 23.30 -24.70 8.69
C ASP A 233 22.17 -24.56 7.66
N ASN A 234 21.01 -24.04 8.07
CA ASN A 234 19.85 -23.81 7.21
C ASN A 234 20.04 -22.63 6.23
N TYR A 235 21.13 -21.86 6.32
CA TYR A 235 21.39 -20.70 5.47
C TYR A 235 22.54 -20.88 4.46
N LYS A 236 23.18 -22.06 4.40
CA LYS A 236 24.26 -22.33 3.44
C LYS A 236 23.84 -22.12 1.97
N ASN A 237 22.64 -22.56 1.61
CA ASN A 237 22.10 -22.35 0.25
C ASN A 237 21.82 -20.87 -0.06
N LEU A 238 21.46 -20.07 0.94
CA LEU A 238 21.29 -18.63 0.76
C LEU A 238 22.66 -17.96 0.63
N ALA A 239 23.64 -18.37 1.43
CA ALA A 239 25.02 -17.87 1.37
C ALA A 239 25.62 -18.07 -0.03
N ASN A 240 25.54 -19.27 -0.59
CA ASN A 240 26.08 -19.58 -1.92
C ASN A 240 25.48 -18.72 -3.04
N ARG A 241 24.19 -18.38 -2.95
CA ARG A 241 23.52 -17.51 -3.93
C ARG A 241 23.79 -16.02 -3.71
N SER A 242 24.09 -15.62 -2.47
CA SER A 242 24.25 -14.22 -2.08
C SER A 242 25.71 -13.73 -2.14
N LEU A 243 26.68 -14.65 -2.04
CA LEU A 243 28.12 -14.35 -1.99
C LEU A 243 28.81 -14.64 -3.33
N VAL A 244 28.18 -14.23 -4.43
CA VAL A 244 28.77 -14.33 -5.77
C VAL A 244 29.73 -13.17 -6.03
N GLU A 245 30.73 -13.40 -6.89
CA GLU A 245 31.82 -12.46 -7.17
C GLU A 245 31.32 -11.06 -7.55
N ASP A 246 30.30 -10.99 -8.42
CA ASP A 246 29.71 -9.71 -8.84
C ASP A 246 29.14 -8.90 -7.67
N VAL A 247 28.44 -9.57 -6.74
CA VAL A 247 27.87 -8.94 -5.55
C VAL A 247 28.97 -8.45 -4.62
N LEU A 248 29.97 -9.29 -4.34
CA LEU A 248 31.08 -8.92 -3.46
C LEU A 248 31.89 -7.75 -4.04
N ARG A 249 32.11 -7.72 -5.36
CA ARG A 249 32.73 -6.59 -6.06
C ARG A 249 31.95 -5.29 -5.86
N LYS A 250 30.62 -5.31 -6.03
CA LYS A 250 29.75 -4.15 -5.80
C LYS A 250 29.82 -3.68 -4.35
N VAL A 251 29.69 -4.58 -3.38
CA VAL A 251 29.77 -4.26 -1.95
C VAL A 251 31.13 -3.68 -1.57
N ASN A 252 32.23 -4.23 -2.10
CA ASN A 252 33.57 -3.68 -1.92
C ASN A 252 33.72 -2.28 -2.52
N GLY A 253 33.14 -2.04 -3.70
CA GLY A 253 33.14 -0.73 -4.34
C GLY A 253 32.38 0.35 -3.58
N LEU A 254 31.43 -0.02 -2.70
CA LEU A 254 30.70 0.93 -1.86
C LEU A 254 31.49 1.39 -0.63
N LYS A 255 32.52 0.64 -0.22
CA LYS A 255 33.29 0.95 0.99
C LYS A 255 34.01 2.31 0.93
N PRO A 256 34.69 2.70 -0.17
CA PRO A 256 35.29 4.03 -0.27
C PRO A 256 34.28 5.17 -0.11
N ILE A 257 33.04 4.99 -0.56
CA ILE A 257 31.96 5.99 -0.39
C ILE A 257 31.57 6.08 1.10
N ALA A 258 31.49 4.94 1.79
CA ALA A 258 31.25 4.90 3.23
C ALA A 258 32.35 5.58 4.04
N ASP A 259 33.61 5.32 3.69
CA ASP A 259 34.78 5.93 4.31
C ASP A 259 34.81 7.45 4.07
N GLU A 260 34.47 7.93 2.86
CA GLU A 260 34.34 9.37 2.52
C GLU A 260 33.27 10.08 3.37
N LEU A 261 32.14 9.42 3.61
CA LEU A 261 31.04 9.96 4.41
C LEU A 261 31.25 9.78 5.93
N GLY A 262 32.28 9.03 6.34
CA GLY A 262 32.59 8.78 7.76
C GLY A 262 31.54 7.91 8.46
N VAL A 263 30.82 7.05 7.73
CA VAL A 263 29.73 6.22 8.27
C VAL A 263 29.92 4.74 7.92
N PRO A 264 29.41 3.80 8.73
CA PRO A 264 29.35 2.39 8.37
C PRO A 264 28.55 2.13 7.09
N LEU A 265 29.00 1.17 6.27
CA LEU A 265 28.30 0.77 5.04
C LEU A 265 26.85 0.29 5.30
N SER A 266 26.63 -0.34 6.47
CA SER A 266 25.29 -0.74 6.95
C SER A 266 24.33 0.45 7.01
N GLN A 267 24.79 1.61 7.48
CA GLN A 267 23.98 2.81 7.58
C GLN A 267 23.66 3.39 6.21
N ILE A 268 24.59 3.39 5.26
CA ILE A 268 24.31 3.80 3.87
C ILE A 268 23.23 2.93 3.25
N ALA A 269 23.33 1.61 3.38
CA ALA A 269 22.36 0.69 2.81
C ALA A 269 20.95 0.89 3.39
N ILE A 270 20.84 1.06 4.72
CA ILE A 270 19.55 1.29 5.38
C ILE A 270 18.99 2.68 5.03
N ALA A 271 19.83 3.72 5.09
CA ALA A 271 19.45 5.10 4.77
C ALA A 271 18.96 5.22 3.33
N TRP A 272 19.62 4.54 2.40
CA TRP A 272 19.25 4.51 0.99
C TRP A 272 17.85 3.92 0.80
N CYS A 273 17.52 2.81 1.48
CA CYS A 273 16.15 2.26 1.45
C CYS A 273 15.14 3.24 2.07
N ALA A 274 15.48 3.86 3.19
CA ALA A 274 14.59 4.74 3.95
C ALA A 274 14.37 6.12 3.28
N ALA A 275 15.27 6.52 2.38
CA ALA A 275 15.18 7.76 1.60
C ALA A 275 14.13 7.68 0.48
N ASN A 276 13.72 6.47 0.06
CA ASN A 276 12.69 6.31 -0.94
C ASN A 276 11.33 6.82 -0.39
N PRO A 277 10.64 7.76 -1.08
CA PRO A 277 9.43 8.38 -0.57
C PRO A 277 8.25 7.40 -0.42
N ASN A 278 8.23 6.32 -1.20
CA ASN A 278 7.19 5.29 -1.14
C ASN A 278 7.44 4.26 -0.02
N VAL A 279 8.60 4.32 0.64
CA VAL A 279 8.94 3.47 1.78
C VAL A 279 8.52 4.16 3.08
N SER A 280 7.45 3.64 3.67
CA SER A 280 6.93 4.06 4.97
C SER A 280 7.84 3.60 6.11
N SER A 281 8.34 2.36 6.06
CA SER A 281 9.28 1.82 7.05
C SER A 281 10.27 0.82 6.44
N VAL A 282 11.48 0.78 6.97
CA VAL A 282 12.50 -0.23 6.66
C VAL A 282 12.64 -1.18 7.84
N ILE A 283 12.33 -2.46 7.64
CA ILE A 283 12.42 -3.51 8.66
C ILE A 283 13.88 -3.92 8.82
N THR A 284 14.44 -3.56 9.97
CA THR A 284 15.79 -3.97 10.38
C THR A 284 15.75 -5.25 11.20
N GLY A 285 16.83 -6.02 11.14
CA GLY A 285 17.03 -7.20 11.98
C GLY A 285 18.36 -7.08 12.71
N ALA A 286 18.37 -7.42 14.00
CA ALA A 286 19.55 -7.37 14.85
C ALA A 286 19.48 -8.45 15.92
N THR A 287 20.65 -8.95 16.32
CA THR A 287 20.82 -9.95 17.39
C THR A 287 21.53 -9.39 18.62
N LYS A 288 22.01 -8.13 18.55
CA LYS A 288 22.74 -7.44 19.61
C LYS A 288 22.30 -5.98 19.65
N GLU A 289 22.31 -5.36 20.83
CA GLU A 289 21.93 -3.94 21.00
C GLU A 289 22.82 -3.00 20.19
N SER A 290 24.12 -3.29 20.10
CA SER A 290 25.06 -2.49 19.31
C SER A 290 24.67 -2.40 17.83
N GLN A 291 24.09 -3.46 17.27
CA GLN A 291 23.58 -3.45 15.90
C GLN A 291 22.33 -2.58 15.77
N ILE A 292 21.46 -2.56 16.79
CA ILE A 292 20.29 -1.67 16.82
C ILE A 292 20.77 -0.21 16.87
N GLN A 293 21.67 0.12 17.79
CA GLN A 293 22.23 1.46 17.93
C GLN A 293 22.91 1.93 16.64
N GLU A 294 23.66 1.06 15.96
CA GLU A 294 24.27 1.36 14.66
C GLU A 294 23.20 1.57 13.57
N ASN A 295 22.25 0.65 13.44
CA ASN A 295 21.22 0.69 12.41
C ASN A 295 20.29 1.91 12.57
N MET A 296 19.91 2.28 13.80
CA MET A 296 18.99 3.39 14.05
C MET A 296 19.59 4.76 13.68
N LYS A 297 20.92 4.89 13.72
CA LYS A 297 21.65 6.07 13.24
C LYS A 297 21.66 6.23 11.72
N ALA A 298 21.18 5.24 10.96
CA ALA A 298 21.04 5.38 9.51
C ALA A 298 20.11 6.53 9.11
N ILE A 299 19.16 6.94 9.97
CA ILE A 299 18.32 8.11 9.73
C ILE A 299 19.15 9.39 9.56
N ASP A 300 20.24 9.52 10.32
CA ASP A 300 21.12 10.69 10.28
C ASP A 300 21.98 10.73 8.99
N VAL A 301 22.03 9.62 8.23
CA VAL A 301 22.76 9.50 6.96
C VAL A 301 21.90 9.92 5.77
N ILE A 302 20.57 9.93 5.89
CA ILE A 302 19.66 10.30 4.79
C ILE A 302 20.03 11.68 4.17
N PRO A 303 20.28 12.75 4.97
CA PRO A 303 20.68 14.05 4.40
C PRO A 303 22.04 14.03 3.69
N LEU A 304 22.90 13.06 3.98
CA LEU A 304 24.23 12.91 3.36
C LEU A 304 24.14 12.24 1.99
N LEU A 305 23.03 11.58 1.66
CA LEU A 305 22.77 10.95 0.35
C LEU A 305 22.40 11.99 -0.71
N THR A 306 23.31 12.93 -0.95
CA THR A 306 23.17 13.95 -2.00
C THR A 306 23.07 13.31 -3.39
N PRO A 307 22.56 14.02 -4.42
CA PRO A 307 22.51 13.50 -5.79
C PRO A 307 23.85 12.97 -6.30
N HIS A 308 24.95 13.65 -5.98
CA HIS A 308 26.32 13.22 -6.30
C HIS A 308 26.70 11.89 -5.62
N VAL A 309 26.35 11.73 -4.35
CA VAL A 309 26.60 10.48 -3.62
C VAL A 309 25.75 9.34 -4.19
N LEU A 310 24.48 9.60 -4.51
CA LEU A 310 23.59 8.61 -5.13
C LEU A 310 24.11 8.18 -6.51
N GLU A 311 24.65 9.10 -7.30
CA GLU A 311 25.29 8.80 -8.57
C GLU A 311 26.56 7.94 -8.39
N LYS A 312 27.42 8.26 -7.41
CA LYS A 312 28.57 7.41 -7.05
C LYS A 312 28.14 5.99 -6.67
N ILE A 313 27.10 5.87 -5.85
CA ILE A 313 26.53 4.57 -5.44
C ILE A 313 26.03 3.83 -6.68
N GLU A 314 25.27 4.49 -7.56
CA GLU A 314 24.73 3.87 -8.77
C GLU A 314 25.83 3.39 -9.72
N ASN A 315 26.88 4.19 -9.91
CA ASN A 315 28.02 3.84 -10.76
C ASN A 315 28.73 2.57 -10.27
N VAL A 316 28.67 2.28 -8.96
CA VAL A 316 29.18 1.04 -8.36
C VAL A 316 28.19 -0.11 -8.50
N VAL A 317 26.93 0.07 -8.08
CA VAL A 317 25.98 -1.05 -7.95
C VAL A 317 25.34 -1.43 -9.29
N GLN A 318 25.09 -0.44 -10.15
CA GLN A 318 24.52 -0.60 -11.49
C GLN A 318 23.27 -1.49 -11.51
N THR A 319 22.38 -1.27 -10.54
CA THR A 319 21.17 -2.09 -10.31
C THR A 319 19.88 -1.33 -10.55
N LYS A 320 19.94 -0.06 -10.95
CA LYS A 320 18.74 0.72 -11.27
C LYS A 320 17.93 0.01 -12.35
N PRO A 321 16.64 -0.28 -12.10
CA PRO A 321 15.84 -0.96 -13.09
C PRO A 321 15.66 -0.06 -14.32
N LYS A 322 15.78 -0.66 -15.51
CA LYS A 322 15.37 0.00 -16.75
C LYS A 322 13.86 0.11 -16.74
N ARG A 323 13.35 1.33 -16.78
CA ARG A 323 11.92 1.57 -16.98
C ARG A 323 11.60 1.41 -18.46
N PRO A 324 10.41 0.90 -18.82
CA PRO A 324 9.91 1.08 -20.18
C PRO A 324 9.98 2.57 -20.50
N GLU A 325 10.50 2.93 -21.68
CA GLU A 325 10.43 4.31 -22.15
C GLU A 325 8.95 4.69 -22.20
N SER A 326 8.50 5.46 -21.20
CA SER A 326 7.29 6.23 -21.36
C SER A 326 7.55 7.16 -22.55
N TYR A 327 6.61 7.26 -23.49
CA TYR A 327 6.65 8.28 -24.53
C TYR A 327 6.41 9.66 -23.86
N SER A 328 7.32 10.09 -22.99
CA SER A 328 7.23 11.35 -22.26
C SER A 328 7.84 12.42 -23.14
N LEU A 329 7.06 13.48 -23.38
CA LEU A 329 7.56 14.69 -24.03
C LEU A 329 8.78 15.27 -23.30
N GLU A 330 8.89 15.03 -22.00
CA GLU A 330 10.03 15.38 -21.14
C GLU A 330 11.36 14.77 -21.62
N LEU A 331 11.38 13.54 -22.16
CA LEU A 331 12.60 12.93 -22.70
C LEU A 331 13.06 13.64 -23.98
N LYS A 332 12.14 14.08 -24.84
CA LYS A 332 12.47 14.92 -26.01
C LYS A 332 12.96 16.32 -25.59
N LEU A 333 12.39 16.88 -24.53
CA LEU A 333 12.85 18.15 -23.96
C LEU A 333 14.26 18.01 -23.34
N ALA A 334 14.55 16.91 -22.65
CA ALA A 334 15.89 16.63 -22.11
C ALA A 334 16.94 16.37 -23.23
N GLU A 335 16.56 15.68 -24.30
CA GLU A 335 17.41 15.54 -25.50
C GLU A 335 17.66 16.88 -26.20
N SER A 336 16.69 17.81 -26.15
CA SER A 336 16.85 19.18 -26.65
C SER A 336 17.77 20.05 -25.80
N GLY A 337 17.87 19.79 -24.49
CA GLY A 337 18.82 20.46 -23.59
C GLY A 337 20.29 20.21 -23.93
N ASN A 338 20.59 19.08 -24.59
CA ASN A 338 21.93 18.74 -25.10
C ASN A 338 22.28 19.48 -26.41
N LEU A 339 21.32 20.22 -26.99
CA LEU A 339 21.54 20.97 -28.23
C LEU A 339 22.41 22.21 -27.98
N HIS A 340 22.31 22.86 -26.82
CA HIS A 340 23.11 24.04 -26.48
C HIS A 340 24.60 23.71 -26.31
N GLU A 341 24.90 22.56 -25.70
CA GLU A 341 26.27 22.08 -25.51
C GLU A 341 26.89 21.63 -26.85
N LYS A 342 26.10 20.98 -27.72
CA LYS A 342 26.51 20.63 -29.08
C LYS A 342 26.71 21.87 -29.97
N LEU A 343 25.84 22.87 -29.90
CA LEU A 343 25.97 24.14 -30.62
C LEU A 343 27.20 24.93 -30.16
N SER A 344 27.48 24.95 -28.85
CA SER A 344 28.69 25.59 -28.30
C SER A 344 29.97 24.94 -28.82
N ARG A 345 30.01 23.60 -28.86
CA ARG A 345 31.14 22.84 -29.41
C ARG A 345 31.32 23.07 -30.92
N PHE A 346 30.21 23.08 -31.66
CA PHE A 346 30.21 23.35 -33.10
C PHE A 346 30.66 24.79 -33.40
N ARG A 347 30.30 25.76 -32.55
CA ARG A 347 30.74 27.16 -32.62
C ARG A 347 32.24 27.31 -32.36
N GLU A 348 32.79 26.58 -31.38
CA GLU A 348 34.24 26.54 -31.14
C GLU A 348 35.03 25.95 -32.30
N GLU A 349 34.46 24.96 -33.01
CA GLU A 349 35.07 24.35 -34.20
C GLU A 349 34.99 25.28 -35.43
N LEU A 350 33.87 25.99 -35.61
CA LEU A 350 33.68 26.98 -36.67
C LEU A 350 34.62 28.20 -36.52
N MET A 351 34.86 28.67 -35.29
CA MET A 351 35.74 29.81 -35.01
C MET A 351 37.24 29.50 -35.26
N LYS A 352 37.62 28.23 -35.41
CA LYS A 352 39.00 27.80 -35.73
C LYS A 352 39.30 27.77 -37.24
N SER A 353 38.29 27.95 -38.11
CA SER A 353 38.46 27.96 -39.57
C SER A 353 38.31 29.37 -40.14
N ASN A 354 39.26 29.79 -40.98
CA ASN A 354 39.49 31.18 -41.34
C ASN A 354 38.47 31.75 -42.36
N SER A 355 38.16 33.04 -42.18
CA SER A 355 37.52 34.09 -43.04
C SER A 355 36.26 33.83 -43.89
N GLU A 356 35.82 32.61 -44.20
CA GLU A 356 34.57 32.39 -44.98
C GLU A 356 33.33 32.04 -44.11
N CYS A 357 33.49 31.86 -42.80
CA CYS A 357 32.41 31.42 -41.91
C CYS A 357 31.55 32.54 -41.30
N LEU A 358 31.76 33.81 -41.67
CA LEU A 358 31.04 34.94 -41.04
C LEU A 358 29.52 34.91 -41.35
N LEU A 359 29.15 34.56 -42.59
CA LEU A 359 27.76 34.44 -43.01
C LEU A 359 27.04 33.27 -42.33
N LEU A 360 27.70 32.12 -42.22
CA LEU A 360 27.16 30.94 -41.53
C LEU A 360 27.02 31.18 -40.01
N THR A 361 27.94 31.94 -39.42
CA THR A 361 27.87 32.31 -38.00
C THR A 361 26.69 33.25 -37.74
N GLN A 362 26.46 34.24 -38.61
CA GLN A 362 25.28 35.13 -38.52
C GLN A 362 23.97 34.39 -38.74
N GLU A 363 23.94 33.42 -39.66
CA GLU A 363 22.76 32.58 -39.91
C GLU A 363 22.47 31.64 -38.73
N LEU A 364 23.51 31.09 -38.11
CA LEU A 364 23.42 30.32 -36.85
C LEU A 364 22.91 31.19 -35.69
N GLU A 365 23.42 32.40 -35.52
CA GLU A 365 22.96 33.34 -34.48
C GLU A 365 21.49 33.71 -34.66
N SER A 366 21.06 33.93 -35.91
CA SER A 366 19.65 34.17 -36.24
C SER A 366 18.77 32.97 -35.88
N LYS A 367 19.21 31.75 -36.21
CA LYS A 367 18.48 30.51 -35.89
C LYS A 367 18.47 30.20 -34.39
N GLU A 368 19.52 30.55 -33.66
CA GLU A 368 19.58 30.42 -32.20
C GLU A 368 18.55 31.34 -31.53
N VAL A 369 18.39 32.57 -32.02
CA VAL A 369 17.36 33.51 -31.54
C VAL A 369 15.95 33.03 -31.88
N GLU A 370 15.71 32.50 -33.08
CA GLU A 370 14.41 31.88 -33.44
C GLU A 370 14.06 30.69 -32.55
N LEU A 371 15.06 29.86 -32.20
CA LEU A 371 14.89 28.72 -31.32
C LEU A 371 14.56 29.16 -29.89
N GLN A 372 15.29 30.15 -29.35
CA GLN A 372 15.02 30.71 -28.02
C GLN A 372 13.62 31.32 -27.93
N ASN A 373 13.17 32.03 -28.97
CA ASN A 373 11.81 32.57 -29.02
C ASN A 373 10.75 31.46 -29.08
N SER A 374 11.03 30.37 -29.79
CA SER A 374 10.14 29.21 -29.87
C SER A 374 10.04 28.47 -28.52
N ILE A 375 11.16 28.32 -27.81
CA ILE A 375 11.20 27.75 -26.45
C ILE A 375 10.37 28.61 -25.49
N LEU A 376 10.55 29.94 -25.50
CA LEU A 376 9.77 30.86 -24.67
C LEU A 376 8.26 30.80 -25.00
N CYS A 377 7.89 30.59 -26.26
CA CYS A 377 6.51 30.35 -26.67
C CYS A 377 5.98 29.01 -26.15
N ILE A 378 6.80 27.96 -26.14
CA ILE A 378 6.45 26.65 -25.58
C ILE A 378 6.28 26.75 -24.06
N GLU A 379 7.18 27.40 -23.34
CA GLU A 379 7.06 27.62 -21.89
C GLU A 379 5.79 28.41 -21.54
N LYS A 380 5.47 29.46 -22.32
CA LYS A 380 4.20 30.20 -22.18
C LYS A 380 2.97 29.35 -22.52
N LEU A 381 3.09 28.46 -23.51
CA LEU A 381 2.05 27.49 -23.83
C LEU A 381 1.90 26.44 -22.73
N GLU A 382 2.99 26.00 -22.09
CA GLU A 382 2.97 25.07 -20.96
C GLU A 382 2.37 25.73 -19.71
N GLU A 383 2.68 27.00 -19.44
CA GLU A 383 2.00 27.79 -18.40
C GLU A 383 0.51 27.95 -18.73
N SER A 384 0.17 28.23 -20.00
CA SER A 384 -1.22 28.37 -20.44
C SER A 384 -1.97 27.03 -20.34
N ILE A 385 -1.36 25.92 -20.78
CA ILE A 385 -1.90 24.56 -20.69
C ILE A 385 -2.03 24.13 -19.23
N SER A 386 -1.06 24.47 -18.37
CA SER A 386 -1.16 24.20 -16.94
C SER A 386 -2.27 25.02 -16.29
N SER A 387 -2.46 26.28 -16.69
CA SER A 387 -3.58 27.11 -16.21
C SER A 387 -4.94 26.57 -16.69
N VAL A 388 -5.05 26.16 -17.95
CA VAL A 388 -6.26 25.56 -18.53
C VAL A 388 -6.53 24.18 -17.92
N ALA A 389 -5.49 23.40 -17.60
CA ALA A 389 -5.63 22.14 -16.88
C ALA A 389 -6.11 22.36 -15.45
N LEU A 390 -5.65 23.41 -14.77
CA LEU A 390 -6.11 23.78 -13.43
C LEU A 390 -7.57 24.29 -13.44
N GLU A 391 -7.94 25.11 -14.43
CA GLU A 391 -9.32 25.59 -14.63
C GLU A 391 -10.24 24.43 -14.99
N SER A 392 -9.83 23.55 -15.91
CA SER A 392 -10.57 22.33 -16.27
C SER A 392 -10.70 21.37 -15.09
N GLN A 393 -9.68 21.28 -14.23
CA GLN A 393 -9.73 20.44 -13.03
C GLN A 393 -10.65 21.03 -11.96
N CYS A 394 -10.70 22.36 -11.82
CA CYS A 394 -11.70 23.03 -10.98
C CYS A 394 -13.13 22.87 -11.53
N GLU A 395 -13.33 22.98 -12.84
CA GLU A 395 -14.62 22.72 -13.48
C GLU A 395 -15.04 21.25 -13.34
N ILE A 396 -14.12 20.29 -13.50
CA ILE A 396 -14.38 18.87 -13.29
C ILE A 396 -14.71 18.57 -11.82
N GLU A 397 -14.03 19.21 -10.86
CA GLU A 397 -14.39 19.05 -9.45
C GLU A 397 -15.73 19.73 -9.10
N SER A 398 -16.04 20.87 -9.70
CA SER A 398 -17.36 21.50 -9.60
C SER A 398 -18.46 20.61 -10.18
N MET A 399 -18.23 20.04 -11.37
CA MET A 399 -19.17 19.11 -12.02
C MET A 399 -19.33 17.81 -11.23
N LYS A 400 -18.26 17.30 -10.59
CA LYS A 400 -18.36 16.15 -9.67
C LYS A 400 -19.21 16.48 -8.45
N LEU A 401 -19.05 17.68 -7.89
CA LEU A 401 -19.86 18.13 -6.77
C LEU A 401 -21.35 18.27 -7.17
N ASP A 402 -21.62 18.86 -8.33
CA ASP A 402 -22.98 18.97 -8.87
C ASP A 402 -23.59 17.60 -9.19
N MET A 403 -22.79 16.66 -9.70
CA MET A 403 -23.22 15.28 -9.96
C MET A 403 -23.55 14.53 -8.66
N MET A 404 -22.75 14.71 -7.59
CA MET A 404 -23.05 14.14 -6.27
C MET A 404 -24.35 14.70 -5.68
N VAL A 405 -24.62 16.00 -5.86
CA VAL A 405 -25.88 16.64 -5.42
C VAL A 405 -27.06 16.10 -6.22
N LEU A 406 -26.90 15.89 -7.53
CA LEU A 406 -27.92 15.26 -8.39
C LEU A 406 -28.18 13.79 -8.01
N GLU A 407 -27.15 13.00 -7.73
CA GLU A 407 -27.28 11.62 -7.28
C GLU A 407 -28.01 11.53 -5.94
N GLN A 408 -27.67 12.41 -4.98
CA GLN A 408 -28.37 12.51 -3.70
C GLN A 408 -29.83 12.92 -3.89
N THR A 409 -30.10 13.87 -4.79
CA THR A 409 -31.47 14.32 -5.09
C THR A 409 -32.28 13.22 -5.79
N CYS A 410 -31.66 12.46 -6.70
CA CYS A 410 -32.28 11.30 -7.35
C CYS A 410 -32.56 10.19 -6.34
N PHE A 411 -31.64 9.91 -5.41
CA PHE A 411 -31.83 8.93 -4.34
C PHE A 411 -32.98 9.34 -3.40
N GLU A 412 -33.06 10.62 -3.05
CA GLU A 412 -34.18 11.16 -2.26
C GLU A 412 -35.51 11.12 -3.03
N ALA A 413 -35.49 11.38 -4.34
CA ALA A 413 -36.66 11.27 -5.21
C ALA A 413 -37.11 9.82 -5.42
N GLU A 414 -36.18 8.87 -5.53
CA GLU A 414 -36.47 7.43 -5.61
C GLU A 414 -37.07 6.93 -4.29
N LYS A 415 -36.51 7.34 -3.15
CA LYS A 415 -37.07 7.05 -1.84
C LYS A 415 -38.48 7.64 -1.67
N PHE A 416 -38.69 8.89 -2.12
CA PHE A 416 -39.99 9.53 -2.12
C PHE A 416 -40.98 8.82 -3.07
N GLN A 417 -40.53 8.33 -4.21
CA GLN A 417 -41.32 7.54 -5.16
C GLN A 417 -41.69 6.17 -4.59
N GLU A 418 -40.78 5.52 -3.86
CA GLU A 418 -41.03 4.26 -3.14
C GLU A 418 -42.06 4.46 -2.02
N GLU A 419 -41.91 5.51 -1.21
CA GLU A 419 -42.87 5.89 -0.16
C GLU A 419 -44.25 6.23 -0.75
N THR A 420 -44.30 6.95 -1.88
CA THR A 420 -45.55 7.28 -2.58
C THR A 420 -46.19 6.04 -3.23
N THR A 421 -45.39 5.08 -3.68
CA THR A 421 -45.87 3.81 -4.27
C THR A 421 -46.43 2.89 -3.17
N GLN A 422 -45.76 2.83 -2.02
CA GLN A 422 -46.26 2.11 -0.84
C GLN A 422 -47.58 2.72 -0.34
N GLU A 423 -47.68 4.05 -0.26
CA GLU A 423 -48.89 4.72 0.22
C GLU A 423 -50.04 4.62 -0.80
N LYS A 424 -49.75 4.65 -2.11
CA LYS A 424 -50.74 4.31 -3.16
C LYS A 424 -51.23 2.88 -3.05
N ALA A 425 -50.35 1.91 -2.81
CA ALA A 425 -50.74 0.51 -2.65
C ALA A 425 -51.62 0.33 -1.39
N ARG A 426 -51.27 1.02 -0.29
CA ARG A 426 -52.06 1.05 0.94
C ARG A 426 -53.44 1.69 0.72
N MET A 427 -53.50 2.82 0.02
CA MET A 427 -54.76 3.50 -0.29
C MET A 427 -55.64 2.69 -1.23
N SER A 428 -55.09 2.04 -2.26
CA SER A 428 -55.85 1.13 -3.13
C SER A 428 -56.42 -0.05 -2.37
N GLY A 429 -55.65 -0.65 -1.44
CA GLY A 429 -56.15 -1.69 -0.55
C GLY A 429 -57.30 -1.21 0.36
N LEU A 430 -57.19 0.00 0.91
CA LEU A 430 -58.27 0.63 1.69
C LEU A 430 -59.52 0.92 0.84
N ILE A 431 -59.35 1.33 -0.43
CA ILE A 431 -60.45 1.60 -1.36
C ILE A 431 -61.18 0.30 -1.73
N GLU A 432 -60.45 -0.79 -2.01
CA GLU A 432 -61.06 -2.10 -2.26
C GLU A 432 -61.84 -2.61 -1.04
N GLU A 433 -61.28 -2.46 0.17
CA GLU A 433 -61.96 -2.82 1.40
C GLU A 433 -63.23 -1.98 1.63
N PHE A 434 -63.19 -0.69 1.27
CA PHE A 434 -64.35 0.19 1.33
C PHE A 434 -65.43 -0.19 0.33
N ASP A 435 -65.05 -0.56 -0.90
CA ASP A 435 -65.97 -0.98 -1.96
C ASP A 435 -66.70 -2.29 -1.61
N VAL A 436 -65.99 -3.26 -1.03
CA VAL A 436 -66.60 -4.51 -0.53
C VAL A 436 -67.67 -4.20 0.52
N ARG A 437 -67.34 -3.36 1.51
CA ARG A 437 -68.28 -2.97 2.57
C ARG A 437 -69.46 -2.15 2.02
N PHE A 438 -69.24 -1.34 0.99
CA PHE A 438 -70.28 -0.56 0.32
C PHE A 438 -71.25 -1.46 -0.46
N GLN A 439 -70.75 -2.49 -1.14
CA GLN A 439 -71.58 -3.48 -1.83
C GLN A 439 -72.42 -4.32 -0.86
N ASP A 440 -71.85 -4.70 0.28
CA ASP A 440 -72.58 -5.43 1.34
C ASP A 440 -73.69 -4.56 1.96
N ALA A 441 -73.42 -3.28 2.21
CA ALA A 441 -74.43 -2.33 2.67
C ALA A 441 -75.57 -2.17 1.65
N ARG A 442 -75.26 -2.10 0.34
CA ARG A 442 -76.27 -2.05 -0.73
C ARG A 442 -77.14 -3.30 -0.78
N LYS A 443 -76.55 -4.50 -0.65
CA LYS A 443 -77.31 -5.75 -0.57
C LYS A 443 -78.24 -5.76 0.63
N MET A 444 -77.77 -5.28 1.79
CA MET A 444 -78.56 -5.22 3.01
C MET A 444 -79.73 -4.24 2.89
N ILE A 445 -79.52 -3.08 2.26
CA ILE A 445 -80.58 -2.11 1.93
C ILE A 445 -81.59 -2.71 0.95
N GLY A 446 -81.13 -3.41 -0.10
CA GLY A 446 -82.01 -4.11 -1.04
C GLY A 446 -82.90 -5.14 -0.35
N CYS A 447 -82.33 -5.97 0.54
CA CYS A 447 -83.11 -6.92 1.36
C CYS A 447 -84.12 -6.21 2.28
N LEU A 448 -83.78 -5.04 2.82
CA LEU A 448 -84.69 -4.26 3.66
C LEU A 448 -85.83 -3.63 2.83
N GLU A 449 -85.56 -3.20 1.61
CA GLU A 449 -86.57 -2.67 0.68
C GLU A 449 -87.53 -3.76 0.19
N GLU A 450 -87.02 -4.96 -0.14
CA GLU A 450 -87.84 -6.13 -0.48
C GLU A 450 -88.73 -6.55 0.70
N ASN A 451 -88.18 -6.57 1.92
CA ASN A 451 -88.96 -6.83 3.14
C ASN A 451 -90.02 -5.74 3.38
N LYS A 452 -89.75 -4.48 3.03
CA LYS A 452 -90.71 -3.36 3.15
C LYS A 452 -91.85 -3.48 2.14
N VAL A 453 -91.59 -3.99 0.93
CA VAL A 453 -92.61 -4.31 -0.07
C VAL A 453 -93.48 -5.49 0.39
N LEU A 454 -92.88 -6.55 0.94
CA LEU A 454 -93.60 -7.68 1.53
C LEU A 454 -94.46 -7.26 2.74
N PHE A 455 -93.94 -6.36 3.58
CA PHE A 455 -94.68 -5.83 4.74
C PHE A 455 -95.86 -4.95 4.31
N LYS A 456 -95.70 -4.12 3.27
CA LYS A 456 -96.80 -3.35 2.67
C LYS A 456 -97.83 -4.23 1.95
N ALA A 457 -97.41 -5.30 1.30
CA ALA A 457 -98.30 -6.29 0.69
C ALA A 457 -99.10 -7.05 1.75
N GLY A 458 -98.48 -7.42 2.88
CA GLY A 458 -99.16 -8.02 4.02
C GLY A 458 -100.16 -7.09 4.72
N LEU A 459 -99.87 -5.78 4.78
CA LEU A 459 -100.79 -4.76 5.29
C LEU A 459 -102.02 -4.57 4.37
N LYS A 460 -101.83 -4.50 3.05
CA LYS A 460 -102.94 -4.44 2.09
C LYS A 460 -103.80 -5.71 2.09
N TYR A 461 -103.19 -6.88 2.30
CA TYR A 461 -103.93 -8.14 2.40
C TYR A 461 -104.80 -8.19 3.68
N LYS A 462 -104.32 -7.61 4.79
CA LYS A 462 -105.09 -7.43 6.02
C LYS A 462 -106.25 -6.44 5.88
N GLU A 463 -106.06 -5.34 5.15
CA GLU A 463 -107.13 -4.37 4.84
C GLU A 463 -108.20 -4.92 3.89
N SER A 464 -107.88 -5.92 3.06
CA SER A 464 -108.86 -6.59 2.19
C SER A 464 -109.66 -7.72 2.86
N LEU A 465 -109.29 -8.10 4.09
CA LEU A 465 -109.94 -9.14 4.90
C LEU A 465 -110.76 -8.59 6.07
N SER A 466 -110.78 -7.27 6.26
CA SER A 466 -111.69 -6.51 7.13
C SER A 466 -112.75 -5.81 6.29
#